data_AF-A0AAW0R600-F1
#
_entry.id   AF-A0AAW0R600-F1
#
_cell.length_a   1.000
_cell.length_b   1.000
_cell.length_c   1.000
_cell.angle_alpha   90.00
_cell.angle_beta   90.00
_cell.angle_gamma   90.00
#
_symmetry.space_group_name_H-M   'P 1'
#
loop_
_entity.id
_entity.type
_entity.pdbx_description
1 polymer ?
#
loop_
_entity_poly.entity_id
_entity_poly.type
_entity_poly.pdbx_seq_one_letter_code
_entity_poly.pdbx_strand_id
1 'polypeptide(L)'
;MPTLTTRSEAPHSDPFTFTTELSLDASTLTTAEKSAYLSRLRAAVSDHQARVNEALTARMEADKIRDPSSAPAATTAPTSKKRKKNGNNNKKAVADEDAEEENYGEEVVEEDDEV
;
A
#
# COMPACT_ATOMS: atom_id res chain seq x y z
N MET A 1 -33.52 -8.87 1.12
CA MET A 1 -32.83 -8.07 2.17
C MET A 1 -31.93 -7.05 1.47
N PRO A 2 -31.76 -5.83 2.02
CA PRO A 2 -30.75 -4.90 1.52
C PRO A 2 -29.34 -5.42 1.80
N THR A 3 -28.37 -4.98 0.99
CA THR A 3 -26.95 -5.37 1.10
C THR A 3 -26.04 -4.15 0.95
N LEU A 4 -24.87 -4.21 1.58
CA LEU A 4 -23.73 -3.34 1.29
C LEU A 4 -22.79 -4.11 0.35
N THR A 5 -22.52 -3.56 -0.83
CA THR A 5 -21.67 -4.21 -1.83
C THR A 5 -20.59 -3.25 -2.32
N THR A 6 -19.37 -3.75 -2.51
CA THR A 6 -18.27 -3.03 -3.14
C THR A 6 -17.61 -3.97 -4.14
N ARG A 7 -17.32 -3.45 -5.33
CA ARG A 7 -16.64 -4.16 -6.42
C ARG A 7 -15.48 -3.30 -6.88
N SER A 8 -14.32 -3.93 -7.04
CA SER A 8 -13.08 -3.30 -7.50
C SER A 8 -12.69 -3.93 -8.83
N GLU A 9 -12.27 -3.09 -9.78
CA GLU A 9 -11.77 -3.48 -11.10
C GLU A 9 -10.52 -2.64 -11.40
N ALA A 10 -9.47 -3.24 -11.96
CA ALA A 10 -8.33 -2.50 -12.50
C ALA A 10 -7.63 -3.28 -13.63
N PRO A 11 -6.91 -2.61 -14.54
CA PRO A 11 -6.42 -3.25 -15.79
C PRO A 11 -5.38 -4.36 -15.60
N HIS A 12 -4.67 -4.39 -14.48
CA HIS A 12 -3.52 -5.27 -14.25
C HIS A 12 -3.68 -6.19 -13.04
N SER A 13 -4.88 -6.35 -12.51
CA SER A 13 -5.14 -7.16 -11.32
C SER A 13 -6.49 -7.84 -11.38
N ASP A 14 -6.61 -8.96 -10.67
CA ASP A 14 -7.90 -9.61 -10.51
C ASP A 14 -8.89 -8.72 -9.75
N PRO A 15 -10.15 -8.62 -10.22
CA PRO A 15 -11.19 -7.85 -9.55
C PRO A 15 -11.62 -8.56 -8.26
N PHE A 16 -11.96 -7.79 -7.23
CA PHE A 16 -12.54 -8.33 -5.99
C PHE A 16 -13.94 -7.77 -5.75
N THR A 17 -14.76 -8.51 -5.01
CA THR A 17 -16.11 -8.09 -4.61
C THR A 17 -16.38 -8.53 -3.18
N PHE A 18 -16.90 -7.60 -2.38
CA PHE A 18 -17.36 -7.85 -1.03
C PHE A 18 -18.83 -7.48 -0.92
N THR A 19 -19.61 -8.37 -0.30
CA THR A 19 -21.03 -8.18 -0.02
C THR A 19 -21.27 -8.50 1.45
N THR A 20 -21.96 -7.61 2.14
CA THR A 20 -22.46 -7.80 3.50
C THR A 20 -23.98 -7.65 3.49
N GLU A 21 -24.69 -8.64 4.01
CA GLU A 21 -26.15 -8.56 4.15
C GLU A 21 -26.55 -7.65 5.32
N LEU A 22 -27.62 -6.89 5.13
CA LEU A 22 -28.17 -5.96 6.12
C LEU A 22 -29.58 -6.42 6.49
N SER A 23 -29.71 -7.17 7.59
CA SER A 23 -31.00 -7.65 8.07
C SER A 23 -31.89 -6.49 8.51
N LEU A 24 -33.04 -6.35 7.84
CA LEU A 24 -34.01 -5.28 8.02
C LEU A 24 -35.43 -5.82 7.81
N ASP A 25 -36.19 -5.97 8.89
CA ASP A 25 -37.64 -6.18 8.81
C ASP A 25 -38.33 -4.82 8.69
N ALA A 26 -38.71 -4.47 7.46
CA ALA A 26 -39.07 -3.10 7.08
C ALA A 26 -40.45 -2.63 7.57
N SER A 27 -41.28 -3.52 8.12
CA SER A 27 -42.73 -3.30 8.17
C SER A 27 -43.23 -2.28 9.20
N THR A 28 -42.55 -2.10 10.36
CA THR A 28 -42.90 -1.06 11.36
C THR A 28 -41.72 -0.74 12.30
N LEU A 29 -40.66 -0.11 11.79
CA LEU A 29 -39.48 0.21 12.61
C LEU A 29 -39.71 1.39 13.56
N THR A 30 -39.65 1.11 14.87
CA THR A 30 -39.58 2.11 15.95
C THR A 30 -38.29 2.93 15.88
N THR A 31 -38.22 4.04 16.61
CA THR A 31 -37.01 4.87 16.72
C THR A 31 -35.81 4.08 17.28
N ALA A 32 -36.04 3.13 18.19
CA ALA A 32 -35.01 2.27 18.76
C ALA A 32 -34.45 1.27 17.73
N GLU A 33 -35.31 0.66 16.92
CA GLU A 33 -34.86 -0.26 15.87
C GLU A 33 -34.14 0.47 14.73
N LYS A 34 -34.58 1.70 14.40
CA LYS A 34 -33.85 2.57 13.46
C LYS A 34 -32.46 2.92 13.97
N SER A 35 -32.30 3.28 15.25
CA SER A 35 -30.97 3.58 15.80
C SER A 35 -30.08 2.34 15.86
N ALA A 36 -30.63 1.18 16.24
CA ALA A 36 -29.92 -0.10 16.21
C ALA A 36 -29.48 -0.50 14.79
N TYR A 37 -30.36 -0.34 13.79
CA TYR A 37 -30.02 -0.56 12.38
C TYR A 37 -28.90 0.37 11.91
N LEU A 38 -28.98 1.67 12.19
CA LEU A 38 -27.93 2.62 11.79
C LEU A 38 -26.59 2.34 12.49
N SER A 39 -26.60 1.83 13.73
CA SER A 39 -25.37 1.38 14.40
C SER A 39 -24.79 0.12 13.74
N ARG A 40 -25.62 -0.87 13.38
CA ARG A 40 -25.18 -2.06 12.62
C ARG A 40 -24.65 -1.68 11.23
N LEU A 41 -25.30 -0.76 10.54
CA LEU A 41 -24.86 -0.26 9.24
C LEU A 41 -23.50 0.44 9.33
N ARG A 42 -23.28 1.26 10.37
CA ARG A 42 -21.96 1.88 10.60
C ARG A 42 -20.87 0.84 10.86
N ALA A 43 -21.14 -0.14 11.71
CA ALA A 43 -20.20 -1.25 11.95
C ALA A 43 -19.89 -2.01 10.64
N ALA A 44 -20.92 -2.41 9.90
CA ALA A 44 -20.78 -3.09 8.62
C ALA A 44 -19.98 -2.29 7.58
N VAL A 45 -20.12 -0.95 7.56
CA VAL A 45 -19.33 -0.05 6.70
C VAL A 45 -17.86 0.01 7.15
N SER A 46 -17.58 0.13 8.45
CA SER A 46 -16.22 0.10 8.98
C SER A 46 -15.51 -1.24 8.68
N ASP A 47 -16.21 -2.35 8.86
CA ASP A 47 -15.69 -3.69 8.54
C ASP A 47 -15.44 -3.84 7.04
N HIS A 48 -16.30 -3.26 6.18
CA HIS A 48 -16.10 -3.23 4.73
C HIS A 48 -14.86 -2.42 4.36
N GLN A 49 -14.67 -1.25 4.97
CA GLN A 49 -13.50 -0.39 4.75
C GLN A 49 -12.21 -1.11 5.15
N ALA A 50 -12.18 -1.81 6.29
CA ALA A 50 -11.04 -2.61 6.72
C ALA A 50 -10.68 -3.68 5.67
N ARG A 51 -11.67 -4.47 5.21
CA ARG A 51 -11.49 -5.51 4.18
C ARG A 51 -11.03 -4.95 2.83
N VAL A 52 -11.53 -3.78 2.43
CA VAL A 52 -11.09 -3.10 1.20
C VAL A 52 -9.64 -2.64 1.32
N ASN A 53 -9.25 -2.04 2.45
CA ASN A 53 -7.88 -1.61 2.69
C ASN A 53 -6.90 -2.79 2.73
N GLU A 54 -7.26 -3.89 3.40
CA GLU A 54 -6.49 -5.14 3.43
C GLU A 54 -6.28 -5.69 2.01
N ALA A 55 -7.36 -5.84 1.23
CA ALA A 55 -7.31 -6.34 -0.14
C ALA A 55 -6.49 -5.44 -1.08
N LEU A 56 -6.59 -4.12 -0.95
CA LEU A 56 -5.76 -3.18 -1.72
C LEU A 56 -4.28 -3.26 -1.30
N THR A 57 -3.98 -3.44 -0.01
CA THR A 57 -2.60 -3.56 0.49
C THR A 57 -1.93 -4.83 -0.02
N ALA A 58 -2.58 -5.99 0.16
CA ALA A 58 -2.10 -7.27 -0.37
C ALA A 58 -1.92 -7.22 -1.90
N ARG A 59 -2.76 -6.48 -2.61
CA ARG A 59 -2.62 -6.28 -4.06
C ARG A 59 -1.44 -5.37 -4.42
N MET A 60 -1.18 -4.29 -3.68
CA MET A 60 0.01 -3.46 -3.89
C MET A 60 1.31 -4.26 -3.68
N GLU A 61 1.33 -5.16 -2.69
CA GLU A 61 2.45 -6.08 -2.47
C GLU A 61 2.62 -7.08 -3.64
N ALA A 62 1.53 -7.70 -4.10
CA ALA A 62 1.56 -8.59 -5.26
C ALA A 62 1.97 -7.88 -6.57
N ASP A 63 1.44 -6.67 -6.79
CA ASP A 63 1.76 -5.84 -7.95
C ASP A 63 3.26 -5.42 -7.93
N LYS A 64 3.82 -5.08 -6.76
CA LYS A 64 5.26 -4.75 -6.56
C LYS A 64 6.20 -5.93 -6.83
N ILE A 65 5.77 -7.17 -6.55
CA ILE A 65 6.56 -8.37 -6.88
C ILE A 65 6.54 -8.64 -8.40
N ARG A 66 5.41 -8.38 -9.05
CA ARG A 66 5.23 -8.64 -10.49
C ARG A 66 5.94 -7.62 -11.38
N ASP A 67 6.01 -6.36 -10.96
CA ASP A 67 6.78 -5.31 -11.65
C ASP A 67 7.89 -4.75 -10.74
N PRO A 68 9.11 -5.31 -10.78
CA PRO A 68 10.23 -4.79 -10.00
C PRO A 68 10.72 -3.40 -10.49
N SER A 69 10.16 -2.85 -11.57
CA SER A 69 10.37 -1.45 -11.96
C SER A 69 9.33 -0.48 -11.39
N SER A 70 8.27 -0.99 -10.73
CA SER A 70 7.26 -0.17 -10.04
C SER A 70 7.63 0.14 -8.58
N ALA A 71 8.87 -0.11 -8.16
CA ALA A 71 9.32 0.24 -6.82
C ALA A 71 9.29 1.78 -6.64
N PRO A 72 8.71 2.31 -5.54
CA PRO A 72 9.03 3.68 -5.16
C PRO A 72 10.53 3.76 -4.88
N ALA A 73 11.18 4.83 -5.35
CA ALA A 73 12.59 5.07 -5.07
C ALA A 73 12.79 5.28 -3.56
N ALA A 74 13.30 4.25 -2.89
CA ALA A 74 13.74 4.22 -1.50
C ALA A 74 14.93 3.23 -1.47
N THR A 75 16.15 3.67 -1.80
CA THR A 75 17.18 4.21 -0.87
C THR A 75 17.51 3.25 0.28
N THR A 76 18.82 3.04 0.55
CA THR A 76 19.44 2.26 1.66
C THR A 76 19.11 0.75 1.73
N ALA A 77 19.97 -0.24 1.47
CA ALA A 77 21.34 -0.34 0.93
C ALA A 77 22.55 -0.81 1.86
N PRO A 78 22.99 -2.12 1.86
CA PRO A 78 24.30 -2.73 2.29
C PRO A 78 25.34 -3.27 1.21
N THR A 79 26.70 -3.19 1.39
CA THR A 79 27.83 -3.54 0.42
C THR A 79 28.77 -4.71 0.83
N SER A 80 29.73 -5.07 -0.04
CA SER A 80 31.17 -4.79 0.23
C SER A 80 32.09 -4.66 -1.01
N LYS A 81 32.99 -3.65 -0.97
CA LYS A 81 33.97 -3.27 -2.02
C LYS A 81 34.86 -4.42 -2.57
N LYS A 82 35.18 -4.31 -3.88
CA LYS A 82 36.52 -4.50 -4.55
C LYS A 82 36.82 -5.80 -5.33
N ARG A 83 36.76 -5.75 -6.68
CA ARG A 83 37.85 -6.26 -7.59
C ARG A 83 37.73 -5.95 -9.11
N LYS A 84 38.48 -4.93 -9.55
CA LYS A 84 39.41 -4.87 -10.71
C LYS A 84 39.06 -5.54 -12.09
N LYS A 85 38.76 -4.65 -13.07
CA LYS A 85 39.31 -4.56 -14.45
C LYS A 85 38.71 -5.40 -15.63
N ASN A 86 38.34 -4.65 -16.68
CA ASN A 86 38.14 -4.98 -18.11
C ASN A 86 37.23 -6.15 -18.51
N GLY A 87 36.21 -5.84 -19.32
CA GLY A 87 35.54 -6.84 -20.16
C GLY A 87 34.21 -6.34 -20.71
N ASN A 88 34.12 -6.22 -22.03
CA ASN A 88 32.96 -5.79 -22.81
C ASN A 88 31.64 -6.54 -22.46
N ASN A 89 30.51 -5.87 -22.73
CA ASN A 89 29.14 -6.42 -22.93
C ASN A 89 28.23 -6.66 -21.72
N ASN A 90 27.03 -6.07 -21.81
CA ASN A 90 25.74 -6.44 -21.20
C ASN A 90 25.78 -7.38 -19.97
N LYS A 91 25.69 -6.79 -18.77
CA LYS A 91 24.96 -7.38 -17.63
C LYS A 91 24.59 -6.31 -16.60
N LYS A 92 23.31 -6.37 -16.21
CA LYS A 92 22.68 -5.84 -14.99
C LYS A 92 23.69 -5.45 -13.89
N ALA A 93 23.93 -4.15 -13.74
CA ALA A 93 24.62 -3.63 -12.56
C ALA A 93 23.65 -3.71 -11.38
N VAL A 94 23.87 -4.68 -10.50
CA VAL A 94 23.38 -4.58 -9.12
C VAL A 94 24.31 -3.57 -8.46
N ALA A 95 23.78 -2.38 -8.13
CA ALA A 95 24.49 -1.48 -7.24
C ALA A 95 24.61 -2.20 -5.89
N ASP A 96 25.82 -2.18 -5.35
CA ASP A 96 26.14 -2.76 -4.05
C ASP A 96 26.17 -1.59 -3.05
N GLU A 97 25.66 -1.79 -1.84
CA GLU A 97 24.62 -0.86 -1.38
C GLU A 97 25.00 0.04 -0.13
N ASP A 98 25.73 -0.35 0.96
CA ASP A 98 26.14 0.54 2.12
C ASP A 98 27.34 1.47 1.87
N ALA A 99 27.83 1.53 0.63
CA ALA A 99 28.66 2.69 0.26
C ALA A 99 27.87 4.00 0.41
N GLU A 100 26.53 3.93 0.50
CA GLU A 100 25.67 5.08 0.77
C GLU A 100 25.31 5.26 2.26
N GLU A 101 25.37 4.23 3.11
CA GLU A 101 25.02 4.36 4.55
C GLU A 101 26.09 5.11 5.37
N GLU A 102 27.37 5.06 5.02
CA GLU A 102 28.43 5.81 5.72
C GLU A 102 28.36 7.35 5.52
N ASN A 103 27.41 7.88 4.74
CA ASN A 103 27.26 9.31 4.43
C ASN A 103 25.90 9.92 4.84
N TYR A 104 25.25 9.39 5.87
CA TYR A 104 24.01 9.94 6.47
C TYR A 104 24.24 10.43 7.90
N GLY A 105 25.20 11.34 8.10
CA GLY A 105 25.58 11.79 9.46
C GLY A 105 26.26 13.15 9.60
N GLU A 106 26.50 13.89 8.51
CA GLU A 106 27.03 15.26 8.56
C GLU A 106 26.09 16.18 7.79
N GLU A 107 25.21 16.88 8.51
CA GLU A 107 24.45 17.97 7.91
C GLU A 107 25.43 19.09 7.57
N VAL A 108 25.69 19.29 6.27
CA VAL A 108 26.27 20.53 5.77
C VAL A 108 25.21 21.61 5.94
N VAL A 109 25.18 22.19 7.13
CA VAL A 109 24.55 23.49 7.36
C VAL A 109 25.38 24.48 6.55
N GLU A 110 24.91 24.83 5.36
CA GLU A 110 25.36 26.04 4.69
C GLU A 110 24.85 27.22 5.53
N GLU A 111 25.66 27.66 6.50
CA GLU A 111 25.47 28.95 7.15
C GLU A 111 25.73 30.02 6.08
N ASP A 112 24.66 30.69 5.65
CA ASP A 112 24.68 31.90 4.81
C ASP A 112 25.40 33.04 5.56
N ASP A 113 26.73 33.01 5.58
CA ASP A 113 27.55 34.16 5.98
C ASP A 113 27.66 35.15 4.81
N GLU A 114 26.66 36.03 4.71
CA GLU A 114 26.65 37.22 3.86
C GLU A 114 27.72 38.23 4.32
N VAL A 115 28.83 38.37 3.56
CA VAL A 115 29.87 39.42 3.75
C VAL A 115 30.41 39.96 2.42
#